data_AF-D6GSY9-F1
#
_entry.id   AF-D6GSY9-F1
#
_cell.length_a   1.000
_cell.length_b   1.000
_cell.length_c   1.000
_cell.angle_alpha   90.00
_cell.angle_beta   90.00
_cell.angle_gamma   90.00
#
_symmetry.space_group_name_H-M   'P 1'
#
loop_
_entity.id
_entity.type
_entity.pdbx_description
1 polymer ?
#
loop_
_entity_poly.entity_id
_entity_poly.type
_entity_poly.pdbx_seq_one_letter_code
_entity_poly.pdbx_strand_id
1 'polypeptide(L)'
;MIFRYKKANFEKLLANGFVYCDGMYTKSFLILGEQFRLELAIDKDSHIDYRLIEADTNEEYVLIKVPSATGKFLAEVTVACEEVLSALSQHCFDTAMLKGEQTQRVIAYLKERYQIEPEFLWKDSLNCAFRLNDSKKWIAVMLTVECRKLGLDGDGKIEIIDLKDTPEHIQKRRDDKIFFGGYHMNKKHWYTICLNDSLEDKELFDLIDRSYRLVKKKENPKKLETIK
;
A
#
# COMPACT_ATOMS: atom_id res chain seq x y z
N MET A 1 -7.86 11.70 -0.18
CA MET A 1 -7.84 10.86 -1.40
C MET A 1 -8.29 9.44 -1.02
N ILE A 2 -9.62 9.22 -0.99
CA ILE A 2 -10.29 8.06 -0.37
C ILE A 2 -9.83 6.70 -0.94
N PHE A 3 -9.47 6.67 -2.22
CA PHE A 3 -9.08 5.47 -2.96
C PHE A 3 -7.58 5.38 -3.26
N ARG A 4 -6.76 6.22 -2.62
CA ARG A 4 -5.31 6.15 -2.78
C ARG A 4 -4.82 4.78 -2.29
N TYR A 5 -4.10 4.04 -3.15
CA TYR A 5 -3.62 2.68 -2.88
C TYR A 5 -4.74 1.65 -2.67
N LYS A 6 -5.91 1.87 -3.25
CA LYS A 6 -7.02 0.91 -3.24
C LYS A 6 -7.13 0.21 -4.58
N LYS A 7 -7.49 -1.08 -4.56
CA LYS A 7 -7.85 -1.86 -5.74
C LYS A 7 -9.24 -2.42 -5.53
N ALA A 8 -10.09 -2.28 -6.54
CA ALA A 8 -11.43 -2.82 -6.51
C ALA A 8 -11.36 -4.35 -6.31
N ASN A 9 -12.12 -4.84 -5.34
CA ASN A 9 -12.35 -6.27 -5.18
C ASN A 9 -13.69 -6.59 -5.83
N PHE A 10 -13.65 -7.24 -6.99
CA PHE A 10 -14.85 -7.48 -7.80
C PHE A 10 -15.87 -8.41 -7.12
N GLU A 11 -15.41 -9.38 -6.33
CA GLU A 11 -16.30 -10.24 -5.55
C GLU A 11 -17.02 -9.42 -4.47
N LYS A 12 -16.30 -8.56 -3.74
CA LYS A 12 -16.90 -7.68 -2.73
C LYS A 12 -17.83 -6.65 -3.36
N LEU A 13 -17.52 -6.12 -4.55
CA LEU A 13 -18.41 -5.23 -5.29
C LEU A 13 -19.73 -5.92 -5.60
N LEU A 14 -19.69 -7.11 -6.19
CA LEU A 14 -20.88 -7.90 -6.50
C LEU A 14 -21.67 -8.25 -5.22
N ALA A 15 -20.99 -8.67 -4.15
CA ALA A 15 -21.61 -8.95 -2.86
C ALA A 15 -22.24 -7.71 -2.21
N ASN A 16 -21.74 -6.51 -2.54
CA ASN A 16 -22.32 -5.24 -2.12
C ASN A 16 -23.34 -4.69 -3.13
N GLY A 17 -23.86 -5.50 -4.05
CA GLY A 17 -24.95 -5.13 -4.95
C GLY A 17 -24.55 -4.25 -6.12
N PHE A 18 -23.27 -4.21 -6.50
CA PHE A 18 -22.88 -3.71 -7.81
C PHE A 18 -23.30 -4.71 -8.89
N VAL A 19 -23.68 -4.19 -10.05
CA VAL A 19 -23.97 -4.99 -11.24
C VAL A 19 -22.88 -4.74 -12.27
N TYR A 20 -22.44 -5.78 -12.97
CA TYR A 20 -21.48 -5.66 -14.06
C TYR A 20 -22.21 -5.50 -15.39
N CYS A 21 -22.03 -4.35 -16.04
CA CYS A 21 -22.61 -4.01 -17.35
C CYS A 21 -21.63 -3.17 -18.16
N ASP A 22 -21.51 -3.43 -19.47
CA ASP A 22 -20.70 -2.64 -20.41
C ASP A 22 -19.26 -2.36 -19.97
N GLY A 23 -18.61 -3.35 -19.36
CA GLY A 23 -17.22 -3.21 -18.93
C GLY A 23 -17.04 -2.63 -17.52
N MET A 24 -18.11 -2.18 -16.88
CA MET A 24 -18.09 -1.43 -15.62
C MET A 24 -18.90 -2.14 -14.52
N TYR A 25 -18.50 -1.96 -13.27
CA TYR A 25 -19.32 -2.26 -12.09
C TYR A 25 -20.08 -1.01 -11.69
N THR A 26 -21.40 -1.07 -11.70
CA THR A 26 -22.27 0.09 -11.43
C THR A 26 -23.18 -0.14 -10.24
N LYS A 27 -23.41 0.91 -9.44
CA LYS A 27 -24.41 0.94 -8.36
C LYS A 27 -24.88 2.37 -8.10
N SER A 28 -26.15 2.53 -7.72
CA SER A 28 -26.71 3.82 -7.30
C SER A 28 -27.02 3.83 -5.79
N PHE A 29 -26.86 5.00 -5.17
CA PHE A 29 -27.15 5.25 -3.76
C PHE A 29 -28.05 6.48 -3.64
N LEU A 30 -29.11 6.40 -2.83
CA LEU A 30 -29.88 7.58 -2.44
C LEU A 30 -29.20 8.24 -1.24
N ILE A 31 -28.98 9.55 -1.31
CA ILE A 31 -28.30 10.33 -0.27
C ILE A 31 -29.10 11.60 0.06
N LEU A 32 -28.78 12.24 1.19
CA LEU A 32 -29.45 13.45 1.69
C LEU A 32 -30.98 13.33 1.73
N GLY A 33 -31.48 12.28 2.39
CA GLY A 33 -32.93 12.06 2.49
C GLY A 33 -33.60 11.82 1.14
N GLU A 34 -32.91 11.09 0.25
CA GLU A 34 -33.38 10.72 -1.10
C GLU A 34 -33.49 11.87 -2.10
N GLN A 35 -32.99 13.07 -1.76
CA GLN A 35 -32.93 14.21 -2.68
C GLN A 35 -31.98 13.98 -3.85
N PHE A 36 -30.95 13.16 -3.66
CA PHE A 36 -29.98 12.87 -4.71
C PHE A 36 -29.74 11.37 -4.87
N ARG A 37 -29.46 10.99 -6.10
CA ARG A 37 -28.97 9.67 -6.49
C ARG A 37 -27.52 9.77 -6.94
N LEU A 38 -26.61 9.23 -6.14
CA LEU A 38 -25.21 9.06 -6.50
C LEU A 38 -25.03 7.79 -7.31
N GLU A 39 -24.73 7.93 -8.60
CA GLU A 39 -24.45 6.83 -9.51
C GLU A 39 -22.94 6.62 -9.60
N LEU A 40 -22.46 5.44 -9.18
CA LEU A 40 -21.05 5.07 -9.23
C LEU A 40 -20.79 4.09 -10.38
N ALA A 41 -19.66 4.27 -11.06
CA ALA A 41 -19.13 3.34 -12.05
C ALA A 41 -17.65 3.05 -11.77
N ILE A 42 -17.26 1.78 -11.80
CA ILE A 42 -15.90 1.33 -11.50
C ILE A 42 -15.41 0.42 -12.62
N ASP A 43 -14.27 0.73 -13.22
CA ASP A 43 -13.69 -0.08 -14.29
C ASP A 43 -12.83 -1.25 -13.76
N LYS A 44 -12.30 -2.07 -14.69
CA LYS A 44 -11.41 -3.20 -14.34
C LYS A 44 -10.04 -2.76 -13.79
N ASP A 45 -9.65 -1.52 -14.06
CA ASP A 45 -8.40 -0.92 -13.59
C ASP A 45 -8.56 -0.20 -12.24
N SER A 46 -9.77 -0.29 -11.64
CA SER A 46 -10.15 0.35 -10.37
C SER A 46 -10.29 1.88 -10.44
N HIS A 47 -10.41 2.47 -11.63
CA HIS A 47 -10.84 3.86 -11.75
C HIS A 47 -12.31 3.97 -11.38
N ILE A 48 -12.63 5.04 -10.66
CA ILE A 48 -13.97 5.32 -10.18
C ILE A 48 -14.43 6.61 -10.83
N ASP A 49 -15.61 6.56 -11.42
CA ASP A 49 -16.35 7.74 -11.85
C ASP A 49 -17.68 7.80 -11.11
N TYR A 50 -18.22 9.01 -10.98
CA TYR A 50 -19.53 9.20 -10.39
C TYR A 50 -20.30 10.37 -11.00
N ARG A 51 -21.63 10.23 -10.97
CA ARG A 51 -22.59 11.28 -11.29
C ARG A 51 -23.54 11.46 -10.12
N LEU A 52 -23.94 12.69 -9.89
CA LEU A 52 -24.93 13.02 -8.87
C LEU A 52 -26.17 13.54 -9.58
N ILE A 53 -27.29 12.85 -9.41
CA ILE A 53 -28.56 13.18 -10.07
C ILE A 53 -29.55 13.67 -9.03
N GLU A 54 -30.19 14.82 -9.25
CA GLU A 54 -31.31 15.28 -8.43
C GLU A 54 -32.53 14.37 -8.65
N ALA A 55 -33.13 13.88 -7.58
CA ALA A 55 -34.19 12.88 -7.67
C ALA A 55 -35.49 13.44 -8.28
N ASP A 56 -35.81 14.71 -8.00
CA ASP A 56 -37.05 15.34 -8.44
C ASP A 56 -37.01 15.76 -9.92
N THR A 57 -35.87 16.27 -10.38
CA THR A 57 -35.70 16.81 -11.73
C THR A 57 -35.07 15.80 -12.69
N ASN A 58 -34.39 14.79 -12.16
CA ASN A 58 -33.54 13.85 -12.91
C ASN A 58 -32.42 14.56 -13.69
N GLU A 59 -31.97 15.73 -13.21
CA GLU A 59 -30.86 16.49 -13.77
C GLU A 59 -29.54 16.19 -13.04
N GLU A 60 -28.41 16.23 -13.77
CA GLU A 60 -27.09 16.05 -13.14
C GLU A 60 -26.66 17.31 -12.39
N TYR A 61 -26.39 17.16 -11.11
CA TYR A 61 -25.83 18.20 -10.25
C TYR A 61 -24.33 18.35 -10.50
N VAL A 62 -23.98 19.16 -11.50
CA VAL A 62 -22.59 19.32 -11.96
C VAL A 62 -21.72 20.18 -11.03
N LEU A 63 -22.31 20.97 -10.13
CA LEU A 63 -21.57 21.91 -9.27
C LEU A 63 -20.53 21.20 -8.39
N ILE A 64 -20.75 19.94 -8.02
CA ILE A 64 -19.78 19.12 -7.26
C ILE A 64 -18.47 18.87 -8.01
N LYS A 65 -18.48 18.99 -9.35
CA LYS A 65 -17.29 18.81 -10.20
C LYS A 65 -16.55 20.12 -10.46
N VAL A 66 -17.07 21.27 -10.00
CA VAL A 66 -16.49 22.60 -10.25
C VAL A 66 -15.54 22.99 -9.09
N PRO A 67 -14.22 23.04 -9.29
CA PRO A 67 -13.26 23.22 -8.19
C PRO A 67 -13.39 24.56 -7.44
N SER A 68 -13.93 25.58 -8.11
CA SER A 68 -14.13 26.92 -7.53
C SER A 68 -15.49 27.13 -6.88
N ALA A 69 -16.40 26.16 -6.99
CA ALA A 69 -17.74 26.29 -6.42
C ALA A 69 -17.67 26.18 -4.89
N THR A 70 -18.36 27.09 -4.20
CA THR A 70 -18.44 27.12 -2.73
C THR A 70 -19.87 27.41 -2.30
N GLY A 71 -20.29 26.86 -1.17
CA GLY A 71 -21.64 27.06 -0.65
C GLY A 71 -21.97 26.02 0.43
N LYS A 72 -22.82 26.41 1.39
CA LYS A 72 -23.20 25.53 2.50
C LYS A 72 -23.85 24.23 2.02
N PHE A 73 -24.80 24.34 1.09
CA PHE A 73 -25.48 23.18 0.51
C PHE A 73 -24.53 22.27 -0.29
N LEU A 74 -23.63 22.87 -1.09
CA LEU A 74 -22.61 22.11 -1.80
C LEU A 74 -21.69 21.33 -0.84
N ALA A 75 -21.33 21.91 0.30
CA ALA A 75 -20.55 21.23 1.32
C ALA A 75 -21.33 20.04 1.93
N GLU A 76 -22.61 20.22 2.24
CA GLU A 76 -23.48 19.14 2.74
C GLU A 76 -23.58 17.97 1.74
N VAL A 77 -23.79 18.27 0.46
CA VAL A 77 -23.81 17.28 -0.63
C VAL A 77 -22.46 16.56 -0.77
N THR A 78 -21.36 17.31 -0.67
CA THR A 78 -20.00 16.75 -0.76
C THR A 78 -19.74 15.77 0.37
N VAL A 79 -20.08 16.13 1.62
CA VAL A 79 -19.94 15.25 2.78
C VAL A 79 -20.74 13.97 2.59
N ALA A 80 -22.00 14.06 2.13
CA ALA A 80 -22.83 12.89 1.87
C ALA A 80 -22.24 11.96 0.78
N CYS A 81 -21.61 12.52 -0.25
CA CYS A 81 -20.88 11.73 -1.24
C CYS A 81 -19.63 11.06 -0.65
N GLU A 82 -18.84 11.79 0.14
CA GLU A 82 -17.64 11.28 0.79
C GLU A 82 -17.93 10.14 1.77
N GLU A 83 -19.06 10.17 2.46
CA GLU A 83 -19.51 9.07 3.32
C GLU A 83 -19.73 7.77 2.53
N VAL A 84 -20.44 7.85 1.40
CA VAL A 84 -20.66 6.68 0.52
C VAL A 84 -19.34 6.17 -0.07
N LEU A 85 -18.50 7.08 -0.58
CA LEU A 85 -17.21 6.72 -1.15
C LEU A 85 -16.26 6.11 -0.10
N SER A 86 -16.29 6.61 1.12
CA SER A 86 -15.49 6.08 2.24
C SER A 86 -15.97 4.69 2.65
N ALA A 87 -17.28 4.48 2.76
CA ALA A 87 -17.86 3.17 3.02
C ALA A 87 -17.50 2.18 1.90
N LEU A 88 -17.59 2.60 0.64
CA LEU A 88 -17.19 1.78 -0.51
C LEU A 88 -15.71 1.38 -0.45
N SER A 89 -14.82 2.32 -0.17
CA SER A 89 -13.37 2.08 -0.02
C SER A 89 -13.03 1.10 1.10
N GLN A 90 -13.86 1.02 2.15
CA GLN A 90 -13.70 0.08 3.25
C GLN A 90 -14.22 -1.32 2.92
N HIS A 91 -15.37 -1.42 2.26
CA HIS A 91 -16.09 -2.68 2.10
C HIS A 91 -15.86 -3.37 0.75
N CYS A 92 -15.55 -2.60 -0.29
CA CYS A 92 -15.44 -3.11 -1.67
C CYS A 92 -14.05 -3.00 -2.28
N PHE A 93 -13.13 -2.30 -1.61
CA PHE A 93 -11.77 -2.15 -2.09
C PHE A 93 -10.78 -2.79 -1.13
N ASP A 94 -9.88 -3.59 -1.70
CA ASP A 94 -8.70 -4.03 -0.99
C ASP A 94 -7.65 -2.91 -1.03
N THR A 95 -6.85 -2.80 0.03
CA THR A 95 -5.68 -1.92 -0.05
C THR A 95 -4.66 -2.65 -0.93
N ALA A 96 -4.30 -2.10 -2.09
CA ALA A 96 -3.19 -2.59 -2.89
C ALA A 96 -1.89 -2.14 -2.24
N MET A 97 -1.45 -2.90 -1.25
CA MET A 97 -0.19 -2.70 -0.55
C MET A 97 0.97 -3.25 -1.40
N LEU A 98 2.14 -2.62 -1.34
CA LEU A 98 3.38 -2.94 -2.09
C LEU A 98 3.38 -2.49 -3.56
N LYS A 99 2.83 -1.32 -3.88
CA LYS A 99 2.85 -0.73 -5.23
C LYS A 99 3.73 0.52 -5.36
N GLY A 100 4.39 0.96 -4.29
CA GLY A 100 5.36 2.05 -4.39
C GLY A 100 6.40 1.77 -5.47
N GLU A 101 6.77 2.78 -6.24
CA GLU A 101 7.73 2.60 -7.34
C GLU A 101 9.04 2.01 -6.82
N GLN A 102 9.56 2.54 -5.71
CA GLN A 102 10.75 1.99 -5.05
C GLN A 102 10.55 0.55 -4.58
N THR A 103 9.38 0.21 -4.06
CA THR A 103 9.03 -1.16 -3.66
C THR A 103 9.09 -2.12 -4.84
N GLN A 104 8.54 -1.73 -6.00
CA GLN A 104 8.60 -2.53 -7.22
C GLN A 104 10.04 -2.71 -7.71
N ARG A 105 10.85 -1.65 -7.66
CA ARG A 105 12.28 -1.73 -7.99
C ARG A 105 13.05 -2.66 -7.04
N VAL A 106 12.75 -2.65 -5.75
CA VAL A 106 13.35 -3.60 -4.78
C VAL A 106 12.91 -5.04 -5.05
N ILE A 107 11.63 -5.28 -5.33
CA ILE A 107 11.12 -6.62 -5.68
C ILE A 107 11.81 -7.14 -6.94
N ALA A 108 11.92 -6.31 -7.98
CA ALA A 108 12.64 -6.63 -9.20
C ALA A 108 14.11 -6.95 -8.91
N TYR A 109 14.79 -6.11 -8.12
CA TYR A 109 16.18 -6.32 -7.72
C TYR A 109 16.40 -7.68 -7.03
N LEU A 110 15.55 -8.03 -6.05
CA LEU A 110 15.64 -9.31 -5.33
C LEU A 110 15.41 -10.51 -6.25
N LYS A 111 14.46 -10.41 -7.18
CA LYS A 111 14.17 -11.44 -8.17
C LYS A 111 15.32 -11.61 -9.17
N GLU A 112 15.81 -10.51 -9.76
CA GLU A 112 16.85 -10.54 -10.78
C GLU A 112 18.20 -10.97 -10.21
N ARG A 113 18.58 -10.43 -9.05
CA ARG A 113 19.90 -10.64 -8.45
C ARG A 113 20.04 -11.97 -7.72
N TYR A 114 18.96 -12.43 -7.07
CA TYR A 114 18.98 -13.57 -6.15
C TYR A 114 17.94 -14.65 -6.45
N GLN A 115 17.07 -14.46 -7.45
CA GLN A 115 15.97 -15.37 -7.78
C GLN A 115 15.08 -15.64 -6.54
N ILE A 116 14.88 -14.61 -5.72
CA ILE A 116 14.01 -14.65 -4.55
C ILE A 116 12.75 -13.87 -4.88
N GLU A 117 11.61 -14.54 -4.82
CA GLU A 117 10.28 -13.95 -4.99
C GLU A 117 9.65 -13.62 -3.63
N PRO A 118 8.72 -12.65 -3.57
CA PRO A 118 7.99 -12.35 -2.35
C PRO A 118 7.11 -13.54 -1.93
N GLU A 119 7.19 -13.93 -0.66
CA GLU A 119 6.33 -14.95 -0.08
C GLU A 119 5.33 -14.32 0.90
N PHE A 120 4.03 -14.50 0.64
CA PHE A 120 2.94 -13.95 1.45
C PHE A 120 2.54 -14.94 2.54
N LEU A 121 3.20 -14.84 3.70
CA LEU A 121 3.08 -15.83 4.78
C LEU A 121 1.89 -15.61 5.73
N TRP A 122 1.16 -14.51 5.55
CA TRP A 122 0.06 -14.11 6.44
C TRP A 122 -1.24 -14.01 5.63
N LYS A 123 -2.29 -14.73 6.09
CA LYS A 123 -3.55 -14.90 5.34
C LYS A 123 -4.31 -13.59 5.08
N ASP A 124 -4.18 -12.62 5.99
CA ASP A 124 -4.97 -11.38 5.97
C ASP A 124 -4.10 -10.12 5.82
N SER A 125 -2.89 -10.27 5.26
CA SER A 125 -2.02 -9.14 4.98
C SER A 125 -1.31 -9.31 3.66
N LEU A 126 -1.10 -8.20 2.96
CA LEU A 126 -0.24 -8.15 1.78
C LEU A 126 1.23 -7.89 2.14
N ASN A 127 1.60 -8.09 3.40
CA ASN A 127 3.01 -8.11 3.81
C ASN A 127 3.67 -9.34 3.19
N CYS A 128 4.93 -9.22 2.79
CA CYS A 128 5.67 -10.33 2.22
C CYS A 128 7.04 -10.48 2.86
N ALA A 129 7.50 -11.72 2.93
CA ALA A 129 8.84 -12.07 3.36
C ALA A 129 9.67 -12.49 2.15
N PHE A 130 10.95 -12.10 2.15
CA PHE A 130 11.94 -12.58 1.20
C PHE A 130 12.86 -13.54 1.94
N ARG A 131 12.94 -14.77 1.46
CA ARG A 131 13.64 -15.86 2.14
C ARG A 131 14.61 -16.53 1.18
N LEU A 132 15.74 -17.03 1.70
CA LEU A 132 16.66 -17.83 0.92
C LEU A 132 15.94 -19.09 0.41
N ASN A 133 16.15 -19.44 -0.87
CA ASN A 133 15.44 -20.55 -1.52
C ASN A 133 15.63 -21.88 -0.79
N ASP A 134 16.85 -22.19 -0.38
CA ASP A 134 17.20 -23.49 0.23
C ASP A 134 16.75 -23.60 1.69
N SER A 135 17.06 -22.59 2.51
CA SER A 135 16.90 -22.67 3.97
C SER A 135 15.64 -22.02 4.50
N LYS A 136 14.97 -21.23 3.66
CA LYS A 136 13.84 -20.38 4.06
C LYS A 136 14.17 -19.42 5.20
N LYS A 137 15.45 -19.09 5.41
CA LYS A 137 15.84 -18.02 6.34
C LYS A 137 15.54 -16.66 5.74
N TRP A 138 15.07 -15.75 6.59
CA TRP A 138 14.55 -14.45 6.20
C TRP A 138 15.69 -13.46 5.97
N ILE A 139 15.69 -12.81 4.80
CA ILE A 139 16.62 -11.74 4.43
C ILE A 139 15.96 -10.36 4.53
N ALA A 140 14.67 -10.27 4.18
CA ALA A 140 13.93 -9.03 4.21
C ALA A 140 12.44 -9.30 4.48
N VAL A 141 11.74 -8.29 4.97
CA VAL A 141 10.28 -8.28 5.08
C VAL A 141 9.77 -6.93 4.60
N MET A 142 8.75 -6.92 3.76
CA MET A 142 8.06 -5.69 3.38
C MET A 142 6.69 -5.63 4.03
N LEU A 143 6.35 -4.45 4.55
CA LEU A 143 5.07 -4.18 5.18
C LEU A 143 4.52 -2.84 4.75
N THR A 144 3.20 -2.68 4.85
CA THR A 144 2.56 -1.36 4.79
C THR A 144 2.05 -0.97 6.17
N VAL A 145 2.55 0.13 6.70
CA VAL A 145 2.31 0.57 8.08
C VAL A 145 1.80 2.00 8.12
N GLU A 146 1.06 2.36 9.17
CA GLU A 146 0.68 3.77 9.40
C GLU A 146 1.92 4.59 9.78
N CYS A 147 2.08 5.78 9.20
CA CYS A 147 3.22 6.68 9.47
C CYS A 147 3.42 6.91 10.98
N ARG A 148 2.33 7.17 11.70
CA ARG A 148 2.33 7.37 13.16
C ARG A 148 2.94 6.20 13.94
N LYS A 149 2.84 4.96 13.45
CA LYS A 149 3.42 3.77 14.11
C LYS A 149 4.94 3.70 13.98
N LEU A 150 5.53 4.47 13.05
CA LEU A 150 6.97 4.67 12.94
C LEU A 150 7.45 5.94 13.66
N GLY A 151 6.55 6.73 14.24
CA GLY A 151 6.87 8.05 14.79
C GLY A 151 7.00 9.14 13.73
N LEU A 152 6.49 8.90 12.51
CA LEU A 152 6.42 9.90 11.44
C LEU A 152 5.12 10.70 11.55
N ASP A 153 5.20 11.98 11.16
CA ASP A 153 4.03 12.85 11.08
C ASP A 153 3.08 12.43 9.94
N GLY A 154 1.78 12.65 10.16
CA GLY A 154 0.72 12.43 9.17
C GLY A 154 -0.06 11.12 9.30
N ASP A 155 -1.22 11.08 8.63
CA ASP A 155 -2.26 10.04 8.83
C ASP A 155 -2.27 8.97 7.74
N GLY A 156 -1.21 8.96 6.94
CA GLY A 156 -1.03 8.06 5.81
C GLY A 156 -0.48 6.69 6.20
N LYS A 157 -0.43 5.81 5.20
CA LYS A 157 0.35 4.57 5.24
C LYS A 157 1.59 4.72 4.39
N ILE A 158 2.63 4.00 4.76
CA ILE A 158 3.92 3.95 4.10
C ILE A 158 4.36 2.50 3.94
N GLU A 159 5.03 2.21 2.84
CA GLU A 159 5.67 0.93 2.60
C GLU A 159 7.06 0.95 3.23
N ILE A 160 7.41 -0.11 3.93
CA ILE A 160 8.70 -0.25 4.61
C ILE A 160 9.34 -1.56 4.22
N ILE A 161 10.66 -1.61 4.37
CA ILE A 161 11.44 -2.84 4.34
C ILE A 161 12.22 -3.00 5.64
N ASP A 162 12.06 -4.16 6.26
CA ASP A 162 12.87 -4.64 7.38
C ASP A 162 14.03 -5.46 6.82
N LEU A 163 15.25 -5.10 7.20
CA LEU A 163 16.48 -5.78 6.80
C LEU A 163 17.28 -6.22 8.03
N LYS A 164 18.02 -7.32 7.89
CA LYS A 164 19.01 -7.74 8.89
C LYS A 164 20.34 -7.03 8.76
N ASP A 165 20.95 -6.72 9.89
CA ASP A 165 22.37 -6.35 10.00
C ASP A 165 22.93 -6.81 11.37
N THR A 166 24.19 -6.51 11.66
CA THR A 166 24.78 -6.73 12.98
C THR A 166 24.31 -5.66 13.97
N PRO A 167 24.25 -5.97 15.28
CA PRO A 167 23.85 -5.00 16.30
C PRO A 167 24.66 -3.70 16.25
N GLU A 168 25.96 -3.80 15.97
CA GLU A 168 26.88 -2.66 15.93
C GLU A 168 26.55 -1.72 14.76
N HIS A 169 26.21 -2.26 13.58
CA HIS A 169 25.81 -1.45 12.43
C HIS A 169 24.45 -0.80 12.63
N ILE A 170 23.48 -1.55 13.19
CA ILE A 170 22.14 -1.01 13.47
C ILE A 170 22.26 0.17 14.44
N GLN A 171 23.05 0.02 15.51
CA GLN A 171 23.25 1.09 16.48
C GLN A 171 23.90 2.33 15.86
N LYS A 172 24.87 2.16 14.95
CA LYS A 172 25.54 3.28 14.28
C LYS A 172 24.67 4.00 13.24
N ARG A 173 23.74 3.27 12.62
CA ARG A 173 22.95 3.76 11.48
C ARG A 173 21.63 4.40 11.92
N ARG A 174 21.11 4.02 13.08
CA ARG A 174 19.80 4.47 13.54
C ARG A 174 19.77 5.99 13.72
N ASP A 175 18.87 6.63 13.00
CA ASP A 175 18.62 8.07 13.06
C ASP A 175 17.14 8.42 13.34
N ASP A 176 16.27 7.40 13.39
CA ASP A 176 14.81 7.53 13.53
C ASP A 176 14.18 8.52 12.51
N LYS A 177 14.81 8.64 11.34
CA LYS A 177 14.35 9.45 10.19
C LYS A 177 14.30 8.65 8.91
N ILE A 178 15.41 7.99 8.57
CA ILE A 178 15.56 7.10 7.42
C ILE A 178 15.67 5.66 7.91
N PHE A 179 16.39 5.46 9.02
CA PHE A 179 16.68 4.17 9.62
C PHE A 179 16.04 4.06 11.01
N PHE A 180 15.03 3.22 11.11
CA PHE A 180 14.31 2.95 12.35
C PHE A 180 14.68 1.56 12.91
N GLY A 181 14.34 1.30 14.17
CA GLY A 181 14.42 -0.06 14.69
C GLY A 181 13.45 -1.01 13.96
N GLY A 182 13.81 -2.29 13.85
CA GLY A 182 12.99 -3.30 13.16
C GLY A 182 11.52 -3.29 13.59
N TYR A 183 10.62 -3.27 12.62
CA TYR A 183 9.18 -3.18 12.82
C TYR A 183 8.56 -4.57 12.89
N HIS A 184 7.93 -4.91 14.02
CA HIS A 184 7.57 -6.29 14.40
C HIS A 184 8.75 -7.28 14.54
N MET A 185 9.98 -6.86 14.20
CA MET A 185 11.17 -7.70 14.27
C MET A 185 12.05 -7.39 15.49
N ASN A 186 13.04 -8.26 15.73
CA ASN A 186 14.01 -8.04 16.80
C ASN A 186 14.92 -6.85 16.46
N LYS A 187 14.68 -5.70 17.10
CA LYS A 187 15.40 -4.43 16.93
C LYS A 187 16.93 -4.50 17.12
N LYS A 188 17.47 -5.58 17.72
CA LYS A 188 18.93 -5.81 17.82
C LYS A 188 19.55 -6.32 16.52
N HIS A 189 18.75 -6.95 15.66
CA HIS A 189 19.24 -7.64 14.45
C HIS A 189 18.50 -7.20 13.19
N TRP A 190 17.46 -6.38 13.34
CA TRP A 190 16.64 -5.86 12.27
C TRP A 190 16.48 -4.35 12.42
N TYR A 191 16.45 -3.68 11.28
CA TYR A 191 16.18 -2.26 11.15
C TYR A 191 15.23 -2.05 9.97
N THR A 192 14.52 -0.94 10.01
CA THR A 192 13.44 -0.60 9.08
C THR A 192 13.86 0.60 8.24
N ILE A 193 13.56 0.56 6.95
CA ILE A 193 13.72 1.68 6.01
C ILE A 193 12.38 1.98 5.37
N CYS A 194 12.05 3.26 5.21
CA CYS A 194 10.89 3.69 4.44
C CYS A 194 11.17 3.59 2.93
N LEU A 195 10.25 2.97 2.18
CA LEU A 195 10.31 2.87 0.73
C LEU A 195 9.61 4.07 0.09
N ASN A 196 10.21 5.24 0.24
CA ASN A 196 9.69 6.54 -0.19
C ASN A 196 10.74 7.42 -0.89
N ASP A 197 11.77 6.80 -1.47
CA ASP A 197 12.88 7.46 -2.15
C ASP A 197 13.73 8.39 -1.25
N SER A 198 13.61 8.28 0.08
CA SER A 198 14.51 8.96 1.03
C SER A 198 15.94 8.42 1.01
N LEU A 199 16.12 7.21 0.46
CA LEU A 199 17.40 6.58 0.20
C LEU A 199 17.49 6.24 -1.29
N GLU A 200 18.62 6.55 -1.91
CA GLU A 200 18.85 6.20 -3.31
C GLU A 200 18.85 4.67 -3.49
N ASP A 201 18.33 4.20 -4.63
CA ASP A 201 18.21 2.76 -4.91
C ASP A 201 19.55 2.02 -4.76
N LYS A 202 20.65 2.63 -5.17
CA LYS A 202 21.99 2.05 -5.03
C LYS A 202 22.32 1.74 -3.58
N GLU A 203 22.09 2.70 -2.68
CA GLU A 203 22.37 2.52 -1.25
C GLU A 203 21.41 1.51 -0.62
N LEU A 204 20.14 1.52 -1.02
CA LEU A 204 19.14 0.56 -0.57
C LEU A 204 19.49 -0.87 -1.00
N PHE A 205 19.92 -1.06 -2.24
CA PHE A 205 20.34 -2.36 -2.78
C PHE A 205 21.61 -2.86 -2.10
N ASP A 206 22.58 -1.99 -1.79
CA ASP A 206 23.75 -2.36 -1.00
C ASP A 206 23.38 -2.85 0.42
N LEU A 207 22.33 -2.28 1.02
CA LEU A 207 21.81 -2.70 2.32
C LEU A 207 21.10 -4.07 2.24
N ILE A 208 20.33 -4.30 1.18
CA ILE A 208 19.73 -5.61 0.89
C ILE A 208 20.82 -6.67 0.69
N ASP A 209 21.86 -6.35 -0.08
CA ASP A 209 23.01 -7.23 -0.31
C ASP A 209 23.76 -7.56 0.97
N ARG A 210 23.92 -6.59 1.86
CA ARG A 210 24.48 -6.82 3.20
C ARG A 210 23.62 -7.79 4.00
N SER A 211 22.31 -7.60 3.97
CA SER A 211 21.37 -8.48 4.67
C SER A 211 21.42 -9.92 4.15
N TYR A 212 21.37 -10.08 2.82
CA TYR A 212 21.51 -11.37 2.15
C TYR A 212 22.83 -12.07 2.54
N ARG A 213 23.96 -11.36 2.43
CA ARG A 213 25.28 -11.91 2.79
C ARG A 213 25.38 -12.30 4.25
N LEU A 214 24.81 -11.50 5.15
CA LEU A 214 24.80 -11.79 6.58
C LEU A 214 24.07 -13.10 6.87
N VAL A 215 22.91 -13.31 6.25
CA VAL A 215 22.14 -14.56 6.42
C VAL A 215 22.88 -15.73 5.79
N LYS A 216 23.37 -15.59 4.56
CA LYS A 216 24.11 -16.64 3.84
C LYS A 216 25.39 -17.06 4.54
N LYS A 217 26.15 -16.12 5.12
CA LYS A 217 27.36 -16.42 5.91
C LYS A 217 27.03 -17.22 7.16
N LYS A 218 25.92 -16.92 7.84
CA LYS A 218 25.44 -17.71 8.99
C LYS A 218 24.97 -19.10 8.59
N GLU A 219 24.58 -19.31 7.35
CA GLU A 219 24.20 -20.64 6.83
C GLU A 219 25.40 -21.49 6.48
N ASN A 220 26.39 -20.89 5.82
CA ASN A 220 27.54 -21.62 5.30
C ASN A 220 28.83 -20.80 5.41
N PRO A 221 29.44 -20.74 6.61
CA PRO A 221 30.58 -19.86 6.87
C PRO A 221 31.82 -20.17 6.03
N LYS A 222 31.90 -21.38 5.43
CA LYS A 222 33.05 -21.84 4.61
C LYS A 222 32.98 -21.48 3.12
N LYS A 223 31.85 -20.93 2.61
CA LYS A 223 31.62 -20.76 1.16
C LYS A 223 31.80 -19.31 0.64
N LEU A 224 32.16 -18.36 1.50
CA LEU A 224 32.27 -16.93 1.13
C LEU A 224 33.60 -16.52 0.47
N GLU A 225 34.62 -17.39 0.46
CA GLU A 225 35.94 -17.05 -0.11
C GLU A 225 36.00 -17.09 -1.65
N THR A 226 34.92 -17.49 -2.33
CA THR A 226 34.93 -17.76 -3.78
C THR A 226 34.08 -16.81 -4.63
N ILE A 227 33.50 -15.75 -4.06
CA ILE A 227 32.77 -14.74 -4.84
C ILE A 227 33.55 -13.43 -4.74
N LYS A 228 34.50 -13.26 -5.67
CA LYS A 228 35.13 -11.98 -6.04
C LYS A 228 34.36 -11.37 -7.19
#